data_AF-A0A5E4KJE2-F1
#
_entry.id   AF-A0A5E4KJE2-F1
#
_cell.length_a   1.000
_cell.length_b   1.000
_cell.length_c   1.000
_cell.angle_alpha   90.00
_cell.angle_beta   90.00
_cell.angle_gamma   90.00
#
_symmetry.space_group_name_H-M   'P 1'
#
loop_
_entity.id
_entity.type
_entity.pdbx_description
1 polymer ?
#
loop_
_entity_poly.entity_id
_entity_poly.type
_entity_poly.pdbx_seq_one_letter_code
_entity_poly.pdbx_strand_id
1 'polypeptide(L)' 'MVAKAARAGIPVVVSKAAPLSTGVLLSKMAGMTLVAFVRKPNLYVYSGEERVV' A
#
# COMPACT_ATOMS: atom_id res chain seq x y z
N MET A 1 -5.87 8.72 -0.27
CA MET A 1 -5.49 7.82 -1.39
C MET A 1 -5.93 6.39 -1.13
N VAL A 2 -5.44 5.73 -0.07
CA VAL A 2 -5.80 4.35 0.30
C VAL A 2 -7.31 4.10 0.30
N ALA A 3 -8.11 4.94 0.98
CA ALA A 3 -9.57 4.79 1.02
C ALA A 3 -10.26 4.86 -0.35
N LYS A 4 -9.75 5.71 -1.25
CA LYS A 4 -10.31 5.84 -2.60
C LYS A 4 -9.97 4.60 -3.44
N ALA A 5 -8.72 4.16 -3.38
CA ALA A 5 -8.25 2.97 -4.10
C ALA A 5 -8.97 1.70 -3.63
N ALA A 6 -9.08 1.52 -2.31
CA ALA A 6 -9.79 0.38 -1.72
C ALA A 6 -11.27 0.33 -2.16
N ARG A 7 -11.99 1.47 -2.12
CA ARG A 7 -13.38 1.54 -2.59
C ARG A 7 -13.54 1.32 -4.10
N ALA A 8 -12.52 1.67 -4.87
CA ALA A 8 -12.47 1.39 -6.30
C ALA A 8 -12.06 -0.07 -6.62
N GLY A 9 -11.86 -0.92 -5.60
CA GLY A 9 -11.45 -2.31 -5.78
C GLY A 9 -10.01 -2.47 -6.27
N ILE A 10 -9.16 -1.44 -6.13
CA ILE A 10 -7.76 -1.52 -6.53
C ILE A 10 -7.00 -2.35 -5.48
N PRO A 11 -6.36 -3.49 -5.86
CA PRO A 11 -5.75 -4.39 -4.89
C PRO A 11 -4.36 -3.95 -4.43
N VAL A 12 -3.67 -3.06 -5.18
CA VAL A 12 -2.29 -2.65 -4.89
C VAL A 12 -2.14 -1.13 -5.09
N VAL A 13 -1.55 -0.45 -4.11
CA VAL A 13 -1.17 0.96 -4.17
C VAL A 13 0.31 1.12 -3.86
N VAL A 14 1.01 1.87 -4.70
CA VAL A 14 2.44 2.12 -4.59
C VAL A 14 2.70 3.62 -4.53
N SER A 15 3.57 4.06 -3.61
CA SER A 15 3.96 5.46 -3.46
C SER A 15 5.46 5.63 -3.27
N LYS A 16 6.01 6.73 -3.81
CA LYS A 16 7.39 7.16 -3.53
C LYS A 16 7.51 7.86 -2.17
N ALA A 17 6.43 8.47 -1.69
CA ALA A 17 6.39 9.19 -0.41
C ALA A 17 6.08 8.26 0.77
N ALA A 18 6.25 8.79 1.98
CA ALA A 18 5.86 8.12 3.21
C ALA A 18 4.34 7.87 3.27
N PRO A 19 3.88 6.73 3.82
CA PRO A 19 2.47 6.52 4.10
C PRO A 19 2.07 7.20 5.42
N LEU A 20 0.78 7.48 5.57
CA LEU A 20 0.21 7.86 6.86
C LEU A 20 -0.10 6.59 7.67
N SER A 21 0.00 6.65 9.00
CA SER A 21 -0.37 5.54 9.89
C SER A 21 -1.80 5.06 9.68
N THR A 22 -2.74 6.00 9.49
CA THR A 22 -4.14 5.70 9.13
C THR A 22 -4.28 5.03 7.77
N GLY A 23 -3.41 5.38 6.81
CA GLY A 23 -3.36 4.72 5.51
C GLY A 23 -2.89 3.28 5.59
N VAL A 24 -1.89 3.00 6.43
CA VAL A 24 -1.40 1.63 6.68
C VAL A 24 -2.47 0.78 7.40
N LEU A 25 -3.14 1.33 8.40
CA LEU A 25 -4.21 0.61 9.10
C LEU A 25 -5.36 0.27 8.12
N LEU A 26 -5.76 1.24 7.30
CA LEU A 26 -6.83 1.04 6.34
C LEU A 26 -6.46 0.05 5.24
N SER A 27 -5.21 0.04 4.74
CA SER A 27 -4.80 -0.94 3.74
C SER A 27 -4.85 -2.37 4.29
N LYS A 28 -4.46 -2.57 5.55
CA LYS A 28 -4.60 -3.86 6.25
C LYS A 28 -6.05 -4.29 6.39
N MET A 29 -6.92 -3.41 6.89
CA MET A 29 -8.35 -3.73 7.05
C MET A 29 -9.06 -4.00 5.73
N ALA A 30 -8.65 -3.31 4.66
CA ALA A 30 -9.22 -3.49 3.32
C ALA A 30 -8.63 -4.68 2.55
N GLY A 31 -7.66 -5.42 3.10
CA GLY A 31 -6.96 -6.49 2.39
C GLY A 31 -6.18 -6.01 1.16
N MET A 32 -5.78 -4.74 1.14
CA MET A 32 -5.10 -4.08 0.02
C MET A 32 -3.59 -4.05 0.27
N THR A 33 -2.80 -4.27 -0.79
CA THR A 33 -1.34 -4.12 -0.72
C THR A 33 -0.96 -2.64 -0.74
N LEU A 34 -0.18 -2.21 0.24
CA LEU A 34 0.36 -0.85 0.31
C LEU A 34 1.88 -0.89 0.31
N VAL A 35 2.49 -0.26 -0.68
CA VAL A 35 3.93 -0.10 -0.81
C VAL A 35 4.28 1.37 -0.73
N ALA A 36 5.31 1.71 0.03
CA ALA A 36 5.80 3.08 0.15
C ALA A 36 7.33 3.16 0.05
N PHE A 37 7.86 4.38 -0.02
CA PHE A 37 9.29 4.68 -0.14
C PHE A 37 9.99 3.98 -1.33
N VAL A 38 9.27 3.77 -2.44
CA VAL A 38 9.81 3.07 -3.61
C VAL A 38 10.96 3.86 -4.23
N ARG A 39 12.14 3.22 -4.28
CA ARG A 39 13.35 3.75 -4.91
C ARG A 39 14.20 2.57 -5.35
N LYS A 40 14.71 2.52 -6.59
CA LYS A 40 15.60 1.40 -6.99
C LYS A 40 16.78 1.28 -6.00
N PRO A 41 17.14 0.06 -5.53
CA PRO A 41 16.53 -1.26 -5.79
C PRO A 41 15.43 -1.68 -4.80
N ASN A 42 15.07 -0.81 -3.86
CA ASN A 42 14.25 -1.12 -2.69
C ASN A 42 12.79 -0.63 -2.79
N LEU A 43 11.92 -1.35 -2.11
CA LEU A 43 10.57 -0.91 -1.78
C LEU A 43 10.22 -1.43 -0.40
N TYR A 44 9.23 -0.81 0.24
CA TYR A 44 8.82 -1.20 1.59
C TYR A 44 7.33 -1.51 1.57
N VAL A 45 7.00 -2.77 1.84
CA VAL A 45 5.62 -3.25 1.91
C VAL A 45 5.09 -3.05 3.32
N TYR A 46 3.92 -2.45 3.44
CA TYR A 46 3.24 -2.19 4.72
C TYR A 46 2.02 -3.09 4.94
N SER A 47 1.48 -3.69 3.88
CA SER A 47 0.41 -4.69 3.89
C SER A 47 0.38 -5.45 2.57
N GLY A 48 -0.13 -6.69 2.58
CA GLY A 48 -0.38 -7.47 1.37
C GLY A 48 0.90 -7.92 0.64
N GLU A 49 1.92 -8.32 1.41
CA GLU A 49 3.23 -8.75 0.89
C GLU A 49 3.17 -9.99 0.00
N GLU A 50 2.16 -10.84 0.20
CA GLU A 50 1.91 -12.03 -0.62
C GLU A 50 1.65 -11.74 -2.10
N ARG A 51 1.38 -10.48 -2.47
CA ARG A 51 1.16 -10.05 -3.86
C ARG A 51 2.42 -9.50 -4.54
N VAL A 52 3.57 -9.46 -3.86
CA VAL A 52 4.83 -8.91 -4.40
C VAL A 52 5.81 -10.06 -4.66
N VAL A 53 6.21 -10.24 -5.93
CA VAL A 53 7.10 -11.33 -6.42
C VAL A 53 8.35 -10.75 -7.06
#